data_AF-A0A2D8KNJ3-F1
#
_entry.id   AF-A0A2D8KNJ3-F1
#
_cell.length_a   1.000
_cell.length_b   1.000
_cell.length_c   1.000
_cell.angle_alpha   90.00
_cell.angle_beta   90.00
_cell.angle_gamma   90.00
#
_symmetry.space_group_name_H-M   'P 1'
#
loop_
_entity.id
_entity.type
_entity.pdbx_description
1 polymer ?
#
loop_
_entity_poly.entity_id
_entity_poly.type
_entity_poly.pdbx_seq_one_letter_code
_entity_poly.pdbx_strand_id
1 'polypeptide(L)'
;MKAYYELENSTLWGGLSYRNSFEGAEYTTDGQEVKSQQLRYLTPFVGIGWNKFIFGYTFSYQINSVVLSKSGFHQITLGYNLGQSRQRYDCHCPAVNN
;
A
#
# COMPACT_ATOMS: atom_id res chain seq x y z
N MET A 1 5.04 5.24 2.99
CA MET A 1 5.11 5.46 4.46
C MET A 1 3.95 4.73 5.12
N LYS A 2 4.18 4.17 6.32
CA LYS A 2 3.16 3.46 7.10
C LYS A 2 3.34 3.78 8.58
N ALA A 3 2.25 4.03 9.28
CA ALA A 3 2.21 4.27 10.71
C ALA A 3 1.24 3.30 11.38
N TYR A 4 1.44 3.08 12.67
CA TYR A 4 0.65 2.19 13.51
C TYR A 4 0.23 2.94 14.77
N TYR A 5 -0.97 2.64 15.25
CA TYR A 5 -1.48 3.11 16.52
C TYR A 5 -2.06 1.92 17.27
N GLU A 6 -1.51 1.66 18.45
CA GLU A 6 -1.89 0.54 19.31
C GLU A 6 -2.97 1.01 20.29
N LEU A 7 -4.08 0.30 20.32
CA LEU A 7 -5.13 0.42 21.34
C LEU A 7 -5.13 -0.86 22.18
N GLU A 8 -5.81 -0.84 23.33
CA GLU A 8 -5.83 -1.94 24.29
C GLU A 8 -6.18 -3.31 23.67
N ASN A 9 -7.11 -3.35 22.70
CA ASN A 9 -7.57 -4.59 22.07
C ASN A 9 -7.51 -4.57 20.53
N SER A 10 -6.88 -3.57 19.93
CA SER A 10 -6.86 -3.42 18.47
C SER A 10 -5.65 -2.62 18.00
N THR A 11 -5.25 -2.84 16.75
CA THR A 11 -4.17 -2.06 16.12
C THR A 11 -4.70 -1.38 14.87
N LEU A 12 -4.66 -0.05 14.85
CA LEU A 12 -4.92 0.74 13.66
C LEU A 12 -3.62 0.92 12.88
N TRP A 13 -3.70 0.85 11.57
CA TRP A 13 -2.57 1.17 10.69
C TRP A 13 -3.06 1.94 9.49
N GLY A 14 -2.21 2.86 9.02
CA GLY A 14 -2.52 3.68 7.88
C GLY A 14 -1.26 4.12 7.20
N GLY A 15 -1.39 4.51 5.94
CA GLY A 15 -0.24 4.95 5.18
C GLY A 15 -0.58 5.41 3.78
N LEU A 16 0.49 5.84 3.12
CA LEU A 16 0.47 6.32 1.76
C LEU A 16 1.63 5.66 1.03
N SER A 17 1.33 5.04 -0.10
CA SER A 17 2.31 4.48 -1.01
C SER A 17 2.36 5.31 -2.28
N TYR A 18 3.57 5.56 -2.77
CA TYR A 18 3.82 6.18 -4.07
C TYR A 18 4.69 5.22 -4.87
N ARG A 19 4.20 4.81 -6.05
CA ARG A 19 4.89 3.86 -6.92
C ARG A 19 5.11 4.51 -8.29
N ASN A 20 6.37 4.54 -8.72
CA ASN A 20 6.73 4.92 -10.07
C ASN A 20 7.19 3.67 -10.83
N SER A 21 6.65 3.43 -12.01
CA SER A 21 7.15 2.42 -12.93
C SER A 21 8.26 3.03 -13.79
N PHE A 22 9.38 2.31 -13.90
CA PHE A 22 10.48 2.68 -14.78
C PHE A 22 10.23 2.27 -16.24
N GLU A 23 9.25 1.38 -16.47
CA GLU A 23 8.75 1.05 -17.80
C GLU A 23 7.80 2.17 -18.28
N GLY A 24 8.29 2.94 -19.25
CA GLY A 24 7.47 3.88 -20.01
C GLY A 24 6.91 3.18 -21.24
N ALA A 25 5.59 3.17 -21.37
CA ALA A 25 4.98 2.78 -22.63
C ALA A 25 5.26 3.89 -23.65
N GLU A 26 5.85 3.53 -24.79
CA GLU A 26 6.03 4.42 -25.93
C GLU A 26 4.67 4.59 -26.62
N TYR A 27 4.10 5.79 -26.55
CA TYR A 27 2.91 6.12 -27.33
C TYR A 27 3.31 7.05 -28.47
N THR A 28 3.09 6.60 -29.71
CA THR A 28 3.20 7.45 -30.90
C THR A 28 1.84 8.09 -31.13
N THR A 29 1.72 9.40 -30.91
CA THR A 29 0.64 10.19 -31.50
C THR A 29 1.27 10.91 -32.69
N ASP A 30 0.91 10.49 -33.90
CA ASP A 30 1.21 11.20 -35.15
C ASP A 30 2.71 11.40 -35.49
N GLY A 31 3.52 10.34 -35.36
CA GLY A 31 4.80 10.23 -36.07
C GLY A 31 5.91 11.24 -35.72
N GLN A 32 5.77 12.11 -34.71
CA GLN A 32 6.80 13.12 -34.40
C GLN A 32 7.20 13.30 -32.93
N GLU A 33 6.63 12.59 -31.94
CA GLU A 33 7.21 12.57 -30.59
C GLU A 33 6.89 11.26 -29.85
N VAL A 34 7.92 10.49 -29.50
CA VAL A 34 7.80 9.36 -28.56
C VAL A 34 7.76 9.93 -27.15
N LYS A 35 6.56 10.20 -26.62
CA LYS A 35 6.40 10.51 -25.20
C LYS A 35 6.37 9.21 -24.40
N SER A 36 7.50 8.87 -23.80
CA SER A 36 7.59 7.82 -22.79
C SER A 36 6.76 8.23 -21.56
N GLN A 37 5.62 7.58 -21.34
CA GLN A 37 4.77 7.86 -20.18
C GLN A 37 4.96 6.79 -19.11
N GLN A 38 5.65 7.16 -18.03
CA GLN A 38 5.91 6.30 -16.87
C GLN A 38 4.65 6.11 -16.04
N LEU A 39 4.28 4.86 -15.73
CA LEU A 39 3.12 4.51 -14.92
C LEU A 39 3.30 4.91 -13.44
N ARG A 40 2.55 5.92 -12.96
CA ARG A 40 2.65 6.43 -11.58
C ARG A 40 1.36 6.21 -10.79
N TYR A 41 1.48 5.68 -9.58
CA TYR A 41 0.37 5.48 -8.64
C TYR A 41 0.56 6.19 -7.31
N LEU A 42 -0.55 6.69 -6.78
CA LEU A 42 -0.70 7.10 -5.39
C LEU A 42 -1.76 6.23 -4.74
N THR A 43 -1.37 5.57 -3.64
CA THR A 43 -2.21 4.57 -2.98
C THR A 43 -2.26 4.83 -1.48
N PRO A 44 -3.25 5.61 -1.00
CA PRO A 44 -3.58 5.66 0.41
C PRO A 44 -4.22 4.34 0.87
N PHE A 45 -3.93 3.96 2.10
CA PHE A 45 -4.49 2.77 2.71
C PHE A 45 -4.69 2.94 4.22
N VAL A 46 -5.65 2.22 4.76
CA VAL A 46 -6.00 2.20 6.18
C VAL A 46 -6.49 0.80 6.53
N GLY A 47 -6.22 0.35 7.74
CA GLY A 47 -6.77 -0.89 8.25
C GLY A 47 -6.76 -0.97 9.77
N ILE A 48 -7.46 -1.99 10.24
CA ILE A 48 -7.63 -2.30 11.65
C ILE A 48 -7.43 -3.80 11.84
N GLY A 49 -6.66 -4.16 12.86
CA GLY A 49 -6.65 -5.50 13.43
C GLY A 49 -7.44 -5.48 14.73
N TRP A 50 -8.40 -6.39 14.88
CA TRP A 50 -9.10 -6.63 16.15
C TRP A 50 -9.04 -8.11 16.50
N ASN A 51 -8.38 -8.44 17.60
CA ASN A 51 -8.12 -9.82 18.03
C ASN A 51 -7.43 -10.63 16.90
N LYS A 52 -8.15 -11.56 16.27
CA LYS A 52 -7.65 -12.37 15.15
C LYS A 52 -8.11 -11.86 13.78
N PHE A 53 -9.01 -10.89 13.73
CA PHE A 53 -9.55 -10.37 12.49
C PHE A 53 -8.74 -9.18 11.98
N ILE A 54 -8.56 -9.11 10.67
CA ILE A 54 -7.91 -8.00 9.98
C ILE A 54 -8.90 -7.47 8.95
N PHE A 55 -9.12 -6.17 8.99
CA PHE A 55 -9.88 -5.43 7.99
C PHE A 55 -8.99 -4.33 7.41
N GLY A 56 -9.02 -4.16 6.09
CA GLY A 56 -8.23 -3.16 5.40
C GLY A 56 -8.96 -2.57 4.21
N TYR A 57 -8.69 -1.32 3.93
CA TYR A 57 -9.16 -0.61 2.76
C TYR A 57 -8.00 0.11 2.08
N THR A 58 -7.90 -0.09 0.78
CA THR A 58 -6.85 0.48 -0.06
C THR A 58 -7.50 1.14 -1.26
N PHE A 59 -7.14 2.39 -1.52
CA PHE A 59 -7.56 3.11 -2.72
C PHE A 59 -6.33 3.36 -3.58
N SER A 60 -6.37 2.99 -4.87
CA SER A 60 -5.25 3.19 -5.80
C SER A 60 -5.65 4.09 -6.94
N TYR A 61 -4.92 5.19 -7.12
CA TYR A 61 -5.17 6.17 -8.18
C TYR A 61 -3.96 6.33 -9.09
N GLN A 62 -4.18 6.34 -10.40
CA GLN A 62 -3.13 6.53 -11.41
C GLN A 62 -3.04 8.01 -11.78
N ILE A 63 -1.85 8.61 -11.66
CA ILE A 63 -1.65 10.08 -11.80
C ILE A 63 -1.10 10.46 -13.20
N ASN A 64 -1.29 9.60 -14.20
CA ASN A 64 -0.74 9.82 -15.54
C ASN A 64 -1.67 10.64 -16.44
N SER A 65 -1.14 11.19 -17.54
CA SER A 65 -1.92 11.89 -18.58
C SER A 65 -2.67 10.93 -19.51
N VAL A 66 -2.08 9.77 -19.87
CA VAL A 66 -2.79 8.63 -20.48
C VAL A 66 -3.11 7.64 -19.37
N VAL A 67 -4.39 7.54 -19.03
CA VAL A 67 -4.89 6.65 -17.98
C VAL A 67 -5.61 5.46 -18.61
N LEU A 68 -5.36 4.25 -18.10
CA LEU A 68 -6.21 3.09 -18.44
C LEU A 68 -7.62 3.27 -17.88
N SER A 69 -7.80 4.00 -16.77
CA SER A 69 -9.10 4.33 -16.19
C SER A 69 -9.02 5.57 -15.28
N LYS A 70 -9.97 6.50 -15.41
CA LYS A 70 -10.02 7.77 -14.66
C LYS A 70 -10.55 7.63 -13.22
N SER A 71 -11.13 6.48 -12.86
CA SER A 71 -11.92 6.34 -11.63
C SER A 71 -11.14 5.88 -10.40
N GLY A 72 -9.88 5.45 -10.54
CA GLY A 72 -9.16 4.78 -9.46
C GLY A 72 -9.76 3.41 -9.10
N PHE A 73 -9.10 2.68 -8.20
CA PHE A 73 -9.46 1.32 -7.81
C PHE A 73 -9.65 1.20 -6.30
N HIS A 74 -10.77 0.62 -5.89
CA HIS A 74 -11.11 0.37 -4.49
C HIS A 74 -10.86 -1.11 -4.16
N GLN A 75 -10.08 -1.38 -3.12
CA GLN A 75 -9.82 -2.75 -2.64
C GLN A 75 -10.17 -2.87 -1.16
N ILE A 76 -11.01 -3.85 -0.84
CA ILE A 76 -11.35 -4.24 0.53
C ILE A 76 -10.59 -5.53 0.84
N THR A 77 -9.93 -5.56 1.99
CA THR A 77 -9.15 -6.71 2.47
C THR A 77 -9.78 -7.25 3.74
N LEU A 78 -10.06 -8.54 3.74
CA LEU A 78 -10.53 -9.30 4.90
C LEU A 78 -9.50 -10.39 5.20
N GLY A 79 -9.09 -10.49 6.47
CA GLY A 79 -8.10 -11.45 6.91
C GLY A 79 -8.43 -12.03 8.28
N TYR A 80 -7.89 -13.22 8.55
CA TYR A 80 -8.00 -13.89 9.83
C TYR A 80 -6.66 -14.55 10.19
N ASN A 81 -6.15 -14.26 11.38
CA ASN A 81 -4.92 -14.82 11.91
C ASN A 81 -5.20 -16.22 12.48
N LEU A 82 -4.73 -17.25 11.77
CA LEU A 82 -4.81 -18.65 12.20
C LEU A 82 -3.66 -18.99 13.15
N GLY A 83 -3.98 -19.53 14.32
CA GLY A 83 -3.01 -19.94 15.34
C GLY A 83 -2.63 -18.84 16.34
N GLN A 84 -1.57 -19.09 17.10
CA GLN A 84 -0.95 -18.10 17.99
C GLN A 84 0.12 -17.37 17.18
N SER A 85 0.04 -16.04 17.13
CA SER A 85 1.15 -15.23 16.59
C SER A 85 2.40 -15.60 17.39
N ARG A 86 3.51 -15.95 16.73
CA ARG A 86 4.81 -15.94 17.39
C ARG A 86 4.95 -14.54 18.00
N GLN A 87 4.87 -14.44 19.32
CA GLN A 87 5.04 -13.16 20.01
C GLN A 87 6.31 -12.53 19.42
N ARG A 88 6.21 -11.27 18.95
CA ARG A 88 7.41 -10.46 18.83
C ARG A 88 8.00 -10.47 20.21
N TYR A 89 9.22 -10.99 20.36
CA TYR A 89 9.82 -11.20 21.66
C TYR A 89 9.58 -9.97 22.54
N ASP A 90 8.91 -10.16 23.68
CA ASP A 90 8.66 -9.13 24.70
C ASP A 90 9.94 -8.84 25.51
N CYS A 91 11.09 -8.98 24.86
CA CYS A 91 12.37 -8.64 25.44
C CYS A 91 12.86 -7.37 24.76
N HIS A 92 13.30 -6.43 25.60
CA HIS A 92 14.38 -5.52 25.26
C HIS A 92 15.66 -6.34 25.04
N CYS A 93 15.64 -7.25 24.05
CA CYS A 93 16.74 -8.16 23.82
C CYS A 93 17.94 -7.33 23.35
N PRO A 94 19.07 -7.35 24.10
CA PRO A 94 20.23 -6.50 23.86
C PRO A 94 21.04 -6.89 22.60
N ALA A 95 20.47 -7.72 21.71
CA ALA A 95 21.13 -8.28 20.54
C ALA A 95 20.66 -7.69 19.21
N VAL A 96 20.05 -6.51 19.23
CA VAL A 96 20.00 -5.64 18.03
C VAL A 96 21.10 -4.61 18.22
N ASN A 97 22.23 -4.84 17.55
CA ASN A 97 23.42 -4.00 17.62
C ASN A 97 23.11 -2.58 17.14
N ASN A 98 23.60 -1.60 17.91
CA ASN A 98 23.60 -0.17 17.60
C ASN A 98 24.32 0.14 16.28
#